data_AF-A0A017SRG3-F1
#
_entry.id   AF-A0A017SRG3-F1
#
_cell.length_a   1.000
_cell.length_b   1.000
_cell.length_c   1.000
_cell.angle_alpha   90.00
_cell.angle_beta   90.00
_cell.angle_gamma   90.00
#
_symmetry.space_group_name_H-M   'P 1'
#
loop_
_entity.id
_entity.type
_entity.pdbx_description
1 polymer ?
#
loop_
_entity_poly.entity_id
_entity_poly.type
_entity_poly.pdbx_seq_one_letter_code
_entity_poly.pdbx_strand_id
1 'polypeptide(L)'
;MLDITDFVTDRGGNPNKIKESQRKRFAPESAVDEVIALYEEARRARYEVGQIGSQVNAILKEIGKKKKNKEDANDLIEQKANLEKSKKEAEELAIEKESQRDRKIRTIGNYVHESVPVSNNEDDNVVVKKWSPEDVAVEKRDCLSHHEVLTRLDGYDPDRGVKIVGHRGYCLTGYGLFLNLALINYGLEYLWSKGYKPNQPPQFMLRDLMAKTAQLEQFDEELYKVTESEDKSTDKYLIATSEQPLSALHDGEWLQDKDLPIKYAGYSTCYRKEAGSHGKDAWGIFRVHQFEKIEQFVLTKPENSWEAFDEMTAISEGFYQSLGLPFQIVSIVSGALNNAASKKYDLEAWFPFQGEYKELVSCSNCTDYQARALEIRYGTKKATDVKKSYVHALNATLCATERTLCCILENYQKEDGFVVPEPLRKYIPGAPEFLPFTKELPKDTTSQKAKGKQASKASGSAEQTTKKMQNLQV
;
A
#
# COMPACT_ATOMS: atom_id res chain seq x y z
N MET A 1 7.73 0.73 11.47
CA MET A 1 9.13 1.07 11.80
C MET A 1 9.80 -0.11 12.48
N LEU A 2 11.12 -0.23 12.39
CA LEU A 2 11.90 -1.28 13.08
C LEU A 2 11.98 -1.03 14.61
N ASP A 3 12.34 -2.06 15.38
CA ASP A 3 12.59 -1.92 16.83
C ASP A 3 13.90 -1.16 17.07
N ILE A 4 13.89 -0.14 17.92
CA ILE A 4 15.12 0.58 18.29
C ILE A 4 16.18 -0.35 18.91
N THR A 5 15.77 -1.41 19.61
CA THR A 5 16.70 -2.37 20.19
C THR A 5 17.49 -3.15 19.13
N ASP A 6 17.00 -3.25 17.90
CA ASP A 6 17.72 -3.92 16.81
C ASP A 6 18.95 -3.12 16.36
N PHE A 7 18.97 -1.81 16.59
CA PHE A 7 20.07 -0.91 16.26
C PHE A 7 21.18 -0.88 17.33
N VAL A 8 20.96 -1.49 18.49
CA VAL A 8 21.85 -1.34 19.65
C VAL A 8 22.43 -2.69 20.07
N THR A 9 23.72 -2.90 19.81
CA THR A 9 24.43 -4.16 20.10
C THR A 9 24.38 -4.52 21.58
N ASP A 10 24.52 -3.53 22.47
CA ASP A 10 24.47 -3.72 23.93
C ASP A 10 23.11 -4.22 24.44
N ARG A 11 22.06 -4.13 23.61
CA ARG A 11 20.70 -4.63 23.89
C ARG A 11 20.35 -5.90 23.10
N GLY A 12 21.36 -6.58 22.54
CA GLY A 12 21.19 -7.79 21.74
C GLY A 12 20.74 -7.53 20.30
N GLY A 13 20.81 -6.28 19.83
CA GLY A 13 20.53 -5.91 18.44
C GLY A 13 21.65 -6.31 17.48
N ASN A 14 21.33 -6.33 16.19
CA ASN A 14 22.29 -6.58 15.12
C ASN A 14 22.14 -5.55 13.99
N PRO A 15 22.81 -4.39 14.09
CA PRO A 15 22.75 -3.33 13.07
C PRO A 15 23.20 -3.79 11.69
N ASN A 16 24.11 -4.77 11.61
CA ASN A 16 24.58 -5.29 10.33
C ASN A 16 23.47 -5.98 9.54
N LYS A 17 22.50 -6.60 10.23
CA LYS A 17 21.31 -7.18 9.60
C LYS A 17 20.42 -6.10 8.97
N ILE A 18 20.28 -4.95 9.65
CA ILE A 18 19.53 -3.80 9.13
C ILE A 18 20.26 -3.23 7.90
N LYS A 19 21.58 -3.06 7.98
CA LYS A 19 22.42 -2.62 6.86
C LYS A 19 22.34 -3.55 5.65
N GLU A 20 22.34 -4.86 5.87
CA GLU A 20 22.15 -5.83 4.80
C GLU A 20 20.78 -5.67 4.12
N SER A 21 19.71 -5.48 4.90
CA SER A 21 18.38 -5.19 4.37
C SER A 21 18.33 -3.88 3.57
N GLN A 22 18.98 -2.82 4.06
CA GLN A 22 19.13 -1.55 3.33
C GLN A 22 19.85 -1.74 1.99
N ARG A 23 20.96 -2.50 1.97
CA ARG A 23 21.65 -2.86 0.71
C ARG A 23 20.74 -3.57 -0.27
N LYS A 24 19.97 -4.56 0.19
CA LYS A 24 19.00 -5.27 -0.66
C LYS A 24 17.95 -4.30 -1.23
N ARG A 25 17.51 -3.31 -0.45
CA ARG A 25 16.57 -2.27 -0.89
C ARG A 25 17.21 -1.16 -1.75
N PHE A 26 18.51 -1.22 -2.04
CA PHE A 26 19.25 -0.14 -2.70
C PHE A 26 19.14 1.20 -1.97
N ALA A 27 18.96 1.14 -0.65
CA ALA A 27 18.81 2.27 0.24
C ALA A 27 20.12 2.53 1.01
N PRO A 28 20.37 3.78 1.45
CA PRO A 28 21.63 4.13 2.10
C PRO A 28 21.81 3.43 3.45
N GLU A 29 22.95 2.75 3.63
CA GLU A 29 23.34 2.16 4.91
C GLU A 29 23.64 3.21 5.98
N SER A 30 24.06 4.41 5.56
CA SER A 30 24.37 5.53 6.46
C SER A 30 23.17 5.92 7.33
N ALA A 31 21.94 5.67 6.87
CA ALA A 31 20.74 5.88 7.65
C ALA A 31 20.73 5.07 8.96
N VAL A 32 21.31 3.86 8.94
CA VAL A 32 21.44 3.02 10.14
C VAL A 32 22.43 3.64 11.13
N ASP A 33 23.57 4.13 10.63
CA ASP A 33 24.59 4.78 11.47
C ASP A 33 24.08 6.08 12.08
N GLU A 34 23.31 6.87 11.32
CA GLU A 34 22.64 8.06 11.81
C GLU A 34 21.63 7.75 12.93
N VAL A 35 20.84 6.67 12.82
CA VAL A 35 19.94 6.23 13.91
C VAL A 35 20.72 5.88 15.17
N ILE A 36 21.86 5.20 15.04
CA ILE A 36 22.71 4.82 16.19
C ILE A 36 23.26 6.07 16.87
N ALA A 37 23.72 7.05 16.10
CA ALA A 37 24.20 8.33 16.65
C ALA A 37 23.07 9.08 17.38
N LEU A 38 21.90 9.21 16.75
CA LEU A 38 20.72 9.85 17.35
C LEU A 38 20.22 9.10 18.59
N TYR A 39 20.35 7.77 18.63
CA TYR A 39 20.06 6.97 19.80
C TYR A 39 20.96 7.32 20.98
N GLU A 40 22.27 7.44 20.76
CA GLU A 40 23.22 7.80 21.81
C GLU A 40 23.02 9.25 22.29
N GLU A 41 22.71 10.19 21.40
CA GLU A 41 22.32 11.55 21.79
C GLU A 41 21.05 11.57 22.65
N ALA A 42 20.00 10.87 22.22
CA ALA A 42 18.75 10.75 22.97
C ALA A 42 18.96 10.08 24.34
N ARG A 43 19.81 9.04 24.39
CA ARG A 43 20.18 8.33 25.63
C ARG A 43 20.92 9.26 26.61
N ARG A 44 21.87 10.06 26.13
CA ARG A 44 22.61 11.03 26.97
C ARG A 44 21.68 12.10 27.51
N ALA A 45 20.83 12.69 26.67
CA ALA A 45 19.85 13.69 27.10
C ALA A 45 18.88 13.12 28.15
N ARG A 46 18.38 11.88 27.95
CA ARG A 46 17.50 11.21 28.92
C ARG A 46 18.22 10.88 30.24
N TYR A 47 19.51 10.54 30.18
CA TYR A 47 20.32 10.32 31.37
C TYR A 47 20.50 11.60 32.20
N GLU A 48 20.72 12.74 31.54
CA GLU A 48 20.83 14.06 32.19
C GLU A 48 19.57 14.43 32.97
N VAL A 49 18.39 14.18 32.40
CA VAL A 49 17.10 14.32 33.13
C VAL A 49 17.09 13.49 34.42
N GLY A 50 17.59 12.25 34.36
CA GLY A 50 17.70 11.37 35.52
C GLY A 50 18.70 11.87 36.58
N GLN A 51 19.82 12.45 36.16
CA GLN A 51 20.81 13.06 37.05
C GLN A 51 20.23 14.28 37.77
N ILE A 52 19.64 15.22 37.03
CA ILE A 52 18.99 16.40 37.63
C ILE A 52 17.85 15.97 38.55
N GLY A 53 17.04 15.00 38.15
CA GLY A 53 15.98 14.44 39.01
C GLY A 53 16.51 13.84 40.31
N SER A 54 17.66 13.19 40.29
CA SER A 54 18.32 12.67 41.48
C SER A 54 18.81 13.79 42.41
N GLN A 55 19.33 14.88 41.85
CA GLN A 55 19.72 16.09 42.60
C GLN A 55 18.50 16.77 43.24
N VAL A 56 17.39 16.93 42.50
CA VAL A 56 16.13 17.47 43.04
C VAL A 56 15.65 16.64 44.24
N ASN A 57 15.68 15.31 44.13
CA ASN A 57 15.31 14.41 45.22
C ASN A 57 16.23 14.52 46.44
N ALA A 58 17.54 14.77 46.22
CA ALA A 58 18.49 14.99 47.32
C ALA A 58 18.19 16.31 48.04
N ILE A 59 18.01 17.42 47.31
CA ILE A 59 17.66 18.73 47.89
C ILE A 59 16.33 18.65 48.64
N LEU A 60 15.32 17.95 48.10
CA LEU A 60 14.05 17.73 48.80
C LEU A 60 14.22 17.06 50.16
N LYS A 61 15.12 16.06 50.28
CA LYS A 61 15.44 15.43 51.56
C LYS A 61 16.11 16.39 52.54
N GLU A 62 17.01 17.26 52.05
CA GLU A 62 17.69 18.26 52.87
C GLU A 62 16.75 19.36 53.36
N ILE A 63 15.86 19.86 52.50
CA ILE A 63 14.78 20.79 52.89
C ILE A 63 13.93 20.17 53.99
N GLY A 64 13.56 18.90 53.85
CA GLY A 64 12.79 18.16 54.86
C GLY A 64 13.51 18.10 56.22
N LYS A 65 14.83 17.86 56.22
CA LYS A 65 15.66 17.86 57.43
C LYS A 65 15.72 19.25 58.07
N LYS A 66 16.03 20.31 57.31
CA LYS A 66 16.10 21.68 57.83
C LYS A 66 14.78 22.17 58.42
N LYS A 67 13.66 21.93 57.72
CA LYS A 67 12.33 22.28 58.22
C LYS A 67 11.97 21.52 59.50
N LYS A 68 12.35 20.25 59.62
CA LYS A 68 12.16 19.47 60.86
C LYS A 68 12.97 20.05 62.02
N ASN A 69 14.16 20.56 61.75
CA ASN A 69 15.04 21.21 62.73
C ASN A 69 14.70 22.69 63.00
N LYS A 70 13.67 23.25 62.35
CA LYS A 70 13.31 24.69 62.41
C LYS A 70 14.43 25.63 61.92
N GLU A 71 15.27 25.15 61.01
CA GLU A 71 16.32 25.93 60.35
C GLU A 71 15.80 26.61 59.07
N ASP A 72 16.44 27.71 58.65
CA ASP A 72 16.13 28.35 57.38
C ASP A 72 16.57 27.49 56.17
N ALA A 73 15.66 27.32 55.23
CA ALA A 73 15.82 26.51 54.03
C ALA A 73 15.59 27.31 52.74
N ASN A 74 15.49 28.65 52.81
CA ASN A 74 15.23 29.50 51.64
C ASN A 74 16.22 29.26 50.50
N ASP A 75 17.52 29.17 50.78
CA ASP A 75 18.56 28.89 49.76
C ASP A 75 18.33 27.54 49.06
N LEU A 76 17.94 26.50 49.81
CA LEU A 76 17.67 25.18 49.25
C LEU A 76 16.37 25.16 48.43
N ILE A 77 15.39 25.97 48.81
CA ILE A 77 14.14 26.15 48.06
C ILE A 77 14.43 26.84 46.73
N GLU A 78 15.29 27.86 46.71
CA GLU A 78 15.72 28.53 45.47
C GLU A 78 16.53 27.59 44.57
N GLN A 79 17.48 26.84 45.13
CA GLN A 79 18.24 25.82 44.38
C GLN A 79 17.32 24.75 43.78
N LYS A 80 16.31 24.28 44.53
CA LYS A 80 15.29 23.36 44.02
C LYS A 80 14.55 23.96 42.82
N ALA A 81 14.11 25.21 42.92
CA ALA A 81 13.37 25.87 41.84
C ALA A 81 14.23 25.98 40.56
N ASN A 82 15.51 26.31 40.71
CA ASN A 82 16.45 26.35 39.58
C ASN A 82 16.66 24.96 38.96
N LEU A 83 16.85 23.92 39.77
CA LEU A 83 16.97 22.54 39.26
C LEU A 83 15.68 22.03 38.60
N GLU A 84 14.50 22.40 39.10
CA GLU A 84 13.23 22.06 38.47
C GLU A 84 13.08 22.74 37.10
N LYS A 85 13.55 23.98 36.96
CA LYS A 85 13.61 24.66 35.66
C LYS A 85 14.57 23.95 34.70
N SER A 86 15.80 23.67 35.12
CA SER A 86 16.78 22.94 34.30
C SER A 86 16.31 21.52 33.94
N LYS A 87 15.59 20.85 34.85
CA LYS A 87 15.00 19.55 34.58
C LYS A 87 13.98 19.63 33.44
N LYS A 88 13.12 20.66 33.46
CA LYS A 88 12.13 20.87 32.40
C LYS A 88 12.80 21.12 31.04
N GLU A 89 13.83 21.95 30.99
CA GLU A 89 14.60 22.22 29.76
C GLU A 89 15.29 20.93 29.24
N ALA A 90 15.87 20.13 30.14
CA ALA A 90 16.47 18.84 29.78
C ALA A 90 15.42 17.82 29.32
N GLU A 91 14.21 17.82 29.91
CA GLU A 91 13.10 16.96 29.48
C GLU A 91 12.63 17.31 28.07
N GLU A 92 12.49 18.61 27.76
CA GLU A 92 12.14 19.10 26.43
C GLU A 92 13.20 18.70 25.38
N LEU A 93 14.49 18.87 25.71
CA LEU A 93 15.58 18.44 24.84
C LEU A 93 15.59 16.92 24.62
N ALA A 94 15.37 16.12 25.67
CA ALA A 94 15.32 14.67 25.55
C ALA A 94 14.17 14.20 24.66
N ILE A 95 12.99 14.82 24.77
CA ILE A 95 11.84 14.54 23.92
C ILE A 95 12.15 14.88 22.46
N GLU A 96 12.77 16.03 22.20
CA GLU A 96 13.15 16.43 20.84
C GLU A 96 14.15 15.45 20.21
N LYS A 97 15.18 15.03 20.97
CA LYS A 97 16.17 14.05 20.49
C LYS A 97 15.55 12.68 20.22
N GLU A 98 14.61 12.23 21.05
CA GLU A 98 13.86 11.00 20.80
C GLU A 98 12.96 11.11 19.57
N SER A 99 12.30 12.25 19.37
CA SER A 99 11.50 12.54 18.17
C SER A 99 12.34 12.53 16.90
N GLN A 100 13.53 13.15 16.91
CA GLN A 100 14.48 13.13 15.79
C GLN A 100 14.93 11.71 15.44
N ARG A 101 15.30 10.91 16.47
CA ARG A 101 15.64 9.50 16.32
C ARG A 101 14.48 8.73 15.68
N ASP A 102 13.28 8.83 16.24
CA ASP A 102 12.13 8.04 15.79
C ASP A 102 11.68 8.40 14.37
N ARG A 103 11.78 9.69 13.99
CA ARG A 103 11.58 10.12 12.59
C ARG A 103 12.59 9.46 11.66
N LYS A 104 13.86 9.38 12.04
CA LYS A 104 14.90 8.73 11.23
C LYS A 104 14.70 7.21 11.12
N ILE A 105 14.26 6.54 12.19
CA ILE A 105 13.93 5.09 12.13
C ILE A 105 12.82 4.84 11.10
N ARG A 106 11.83 5.73 10.98
CA ARG A 106 10.72 5.58 10.03
C ARG A 106 11.14 5.63 8.56
N THR A 107 12.32 6.15 8.24
CA THR A 107 12.87 6.16 6.87
C THR A 107 13.56 4.84 6.51
N ILE A 108 13.69 3.90 7.45
CA ILE A 108 14.35 2.61 7.23
C ILE A 108 13.29 1.55 7.01
N GLY A 109 13.31 0.94 5.84
CA GLY A 109 12.37 -0.11 5.47
C GLY A 109 12.48 -1.36 6.34
N ASN A 110 11.42 -2.16 6.33
CA ASN A 110 11.33 -3.43 7.02
C ASN A 110 12.42 -4.42 6.53
N TYR A 111 12.69 -5.46 7.31
CA TYR A 111 13.57 -6.54 6.90
C TYR A 111 13.04 -7.21 5.63
N VAL A 112 13.87 -7.26 4.59
CA VAL A 112 13.55 -7.99 3.35
C VAL A 112 13.62 -9.49 3.63
N HIS A 113 12.54 -10.21 3.30
CA HIS A 113 12.49 -11.67 3.44
C HIS A 113 13.54 -12.32 2.53
N GLU A 114 14.13 -13.44 2.97
CA GLU A 114 15.24 -14.09 2.26
C GLU A 114 14.89 -14.58 0.85
N SER A 115 13.62 -14.90 0.61
CA SER A 115 13.13 -15.36 -0.69
C SER A 115 12.91 -14.23 -1.72
N VAL A 116 13.09 -12.96 -1.34
CA VAL A 116 12.84 -11.82 -2.24
C VAL A 116 13.99 -11.69 -3.24
N PRO A 117 13.71 -11.57 -4.56
CA PRO A 117 14.75 -11.36 -5.56
C PRO A 117 15.43 -10.00 -5.34
N VAL A 118 16.76 -9.99 -5.31
CA VAL A 118 17.54 -8.78 -5.05
C VAL A 118 17.88 -8.09 -6.36
N SER A 119 17.10 -7.07 -6.73
CA SER A 119 17.35 -6.19 -7.86
C SER A 119 16.68 -4.82 -7.66
N ASN A 120 17.16 -3.82 -8.40
CA ASN A 120 16.56 -2.49 -8.49
C ASN A 120 15.82 -2.27 -9.83
N ASN A 121 15.66 -3.32 -10.63
CA ASN A 121 14.93 -3.30 -11.88
C ASN A 121 13.70 -4.21 -11.78
N GLU A 122 12.50 -3.67 -12.01
CA GLU A 122 11.26 -4.45 -11.99
C GLU A 122 11.17 -5.46 -13.15
N ASP A 123 11.96 -5.30 -14.22
CA ASP A 123 12.08 -6.35 -15.25
C ASP A 123 12.68 -7.66 -14.69
N ASP A 124 13.37 -7.60 -13.56
CA ASP A 124 13.92 -8.77 -12.86
C ASP A 124 12.91 -9.40 -11.86
N ASN A 125 11.65 -8.95 -11.86
CA ASN A 125 10.58 -9.59 -11.10
C ASN A 125 10.46 -11.06 -11.51
N VAL A 126 10.37 -11.95 -10.51
CA VAL A 126 10.37 -13.40 -10.77
C VAL A 126 8.94 -13.90 -10.89
N VAL A 127 8.59 -14.51 -12.02
CA VAL A 127 7.30 -15.20 -12.17
C VAL A 127 7.28 -16.45 -11.29
N VAL A 128 6.40 -16.46 -10.30
CA VAL A 128 6.20 -17.55 -9.34
C VAL A 128 5.21 -18.59 -9.89
N LYS A 129 4.16 -18.12 -10.56
CA LYS A 129 3.06 -18.95 -11.04
C LYS A 129 2.37 -18.31 -12.25
N LYS A 130 1.81 -19.14 -13.13
CA LYS A 130 0.94 -18.70 -14.23
C LYS A 130 -0.35 -19.51 -14.20
N TRP A 131 -1.46 -18.88 -14.59
CA TRP A 131 -2.75 -19.54 -14.74
C TRP A 131 -3.54 -18.95 -15.90
N SER A 132 -4.26 -19.81 -16.63
CA SER A 132 -5.23 -19.43 -17.64
C SER A 132 -6.36 -20.47 -17.68
N PRO A 133 -7.60 -20.07 -18.02
CA PRO A 133 -8.63 -21.03 -18.40
C PRO A 133 -8.18 -21.90 -19.58
N GLU A 134 -8.62 -23.16 -19.64
CA GLU A 134 -8.20 -24.13 -20.68
C GLU A 134 -8.50 -23.63 -22.11
N ASP A 135 -9.63 -22.93 -22.30
CA ASP A 135 -10.08 -22.44 -23.60
C ASP A 135 -9.65 -20.99 -23.93
N VAL A 136 -8.77 -20.38 -23.12
CA VAL A 136 -8.35 -18.99 -23.30
C VAL A 136 -6.87 -18.91 -23.68
N ALA A 137 -6.61 -18.52 -24.93
CA ALA A 137 -5.26 -18.25 -25.40
C ALA A 137 -4.72 -16.93 -24.82
N VAL A 138 -3.54 -17.01 -24.19
CA VAL A 138 -2.78 -15.84 -23.69
C VAL A 138 -1.96 -15.26 -24.84
N GLU A 139 -2.64 -14.54 -25.72
CA GLU A 139 -2.02 -13.87 -26.86
C GLU A 139 -2.62 -12.48 -27.09
N LYS A 140 -1.87 -11.65 -27.82
CA LYS A 140 -2.35 -10.34 -28.23
C LYS A 140 -3.42 -10.53 -29.31
N ARG A 141 -4.61 -9.98 -29.08
CA ARG A 141 -5.77 -10.07 -29.97
C ARG A 141 -5.96 -8.76 -30.72
N ASP A 142 -6.35 -8.85 -31.99
CA ASP A 142 -6.85 -7.70 -32.74
C ASP A 142 -8.29 -7.36 -32.30
N CYS A 143 -8.41 -6.70 -31.16
CA CYS A 143 -9.68 -6.38 -30.51
C CYS A 143 -9.71 -4.91 -30.06
N LEU A 144 -10.79 -4.49 -29.40
CA LEU A 144 -10.89 -3.14 -28.84
C LEU A 144 -10.14 -3.06 -27.51
N SER A 145 -9.56 -1.91 -27.22
CA SER A 145 -9.06 -1.60 -25.88
C SER A 145 -10.20 -1.43 -24.87
N HIS A 146 -9.92 -1.58 -23.58
CA HIS A 146 -10.95 -1.43 -22.53
C HIS A 146 -11.76 -0.13 -22.63
N HIS A 147 -11.13 1.01 -22.97
CA HIS A 147 -11.83 2.30 -23.05
C HIS A 147 -12.72 2.42 -24.29
N GLU A 148 -12.37 1.74 -25.39
CA GLU A 148 -13.22 1.64 -26.57
C GLU A 148 -14.42 0.74 -26.29
N VAL A 149 -14.24 -0.41 -25.63
CA VAL A 149 -15.35 -1.28 -25.22
C VAL A 149 -16.31 -0.51 -24.30
N LEU A 150 -15.79 0.19 -23.29
CA LEU A 150 -16.62 0.95 -22.35
C LEU A 150 -17.34 2.13 -23.03
N THR A 151 -16.70 2.80 -24.00
CA THR A 151 -17.35 3.82 -24.85
C THR A 151 -18.50 3.21 -25.65
N ARG A 152 -18.29 2.07 -26.33
CA ARG A 152 -19.31 1.42 -27.16
C ARG A 152 -20.49 0.89 -26.35
N LEU A 153 -20.28 0.53 -25.08
CA LEU A 153 -21.34 0.16 -24.15
C LEU A 153 -22.11 1.36 -23.57
N ASP A 154 -21.71 2.60 -23.88
CA ASP A 154 -22.17 3.81 -23.21
C ASP A 154 -22.02 3.73 -21.67
N GLY A 155 -20.94 3.07 -21.23
CA GLY A 155 -20.69 2.71 -19.84
C GLY A 155 -19.92 3.76 -19.03
N TYR A 156 -19.36 4.77 -19.68
CA TYR A 156 -18.71 5.88 -19.01
C TYR A 156 -18.66 7.16 -19.84
N ASP A 157 -18.42 8.28 -19.16
CA ASP A 157 -18.29 9.62 -19.73
C ASP A 157 -16.98 10.28 -19.26
N PRO A 158 -15.89 10.14 -20.04
CA PRO A 158 -14.61 10.79 -19.72
C PRO A 158 -14.64 12.29 -20.00
N ASP A 159 -15.40 12.75 -21.01
CA ASP A 159 -15.40 14.16 -21.43
C ASP A 159 -16.02 15.05 -20.35
N ARG A 160 -17.19 14.66 -19.84
CA ARG A 160 -17.85 15.38 -18.74
C ARG A 160 -17.11 15.19 -17.42
N GLY A 161 -16.51 14.02 -17.19
CA GLY A 161 -15.66 13.77 -16.04
C GLY A 161 -14.46 14.72 -16.00
N VAL A 162 -13.71 14.84 -17.10
CA VAL A 162 -12.58 15.76 -17.22
C VAL A 162 -13.01 17.21 -17.06
N LYS A 163 -14.17 17.58 -17.60
CA LYS A 163 -14.73 18.93 -17.41
C LYS A 163 -14.98 19.26 -15.92
N ILE A 164 -15.32 18.28 -15.09
CA ILE A 164 -15.67 18.49 -13.67
C ILE A 164 -14.43 18.54 -12.78
N VAL A 165 -13.50 17.59 -12.92
CA VAL A 165 -12.39 17.40 -11.95
C VAL A 165 -11.00 17.55 -12.59
N GLY A 166 -10.92 17.73 -13.90
CA GLY A 166 -9.67 17.83 -14.65
C GLY A 166 -9.17 16.46 -15.14
N HIS A 167 -7.87 16.39 -15.43
CA HIS A 167 -7.20 15.20 -15.98
C HIS A 167 -7.60 13.90 -15.24
N ARG A 168 -7.80 12.80 -15.98
CA ARG A 168 -8.27 11.49 -15.50
C ARG A 168 -9.67 11.47 -14.85
N GLY A 169 -10.44 12.56 -14.92
CA GLY A 169 -11.83 12.58 -14.50
C GLY A 169 -12.73 11.69 -15.36
N TYR A 170 -13.68 10.98 -14.74
CA TYR A 170 -14.66 10.13 -15.42
C TYR A 170 -16.00 10.11 -14.67
N CYS A 171 -17.06 9.72 -15.36
CA CYS A 171 -18.31 9.29 -14.74
C CYS A 171 -18.66 7.89 -15.24
N LEU A 172 -18.96 6.93 -14.36
CA LEU A 172 -19.56 5.66 -14.79
C LEU A 172 -21.05 5.86 -15.05
N THR A 173 -21.55 5.28 -16.13
CA THR A 173 -22.95 5.42 -16.57
C THR A 173 -23.52 4.06 -16.94
N GLY A 174 -24.84 3.92 -16.87
CA GLY A 174 -25.55 2.70 -17.30
C GLY A 174 -24.92 1.42 -16.77
N TYR A 175 -24.59 0.49 -17.68
CA TYR A 175 -23.98 -0.79 -17.31
C TYR A 175 -22.55 -0.67 -16.78
N GLY A 176 -21.79 0.39 -17.08
CA GLY A 176 -20.46 0.58 -16.48
C GLY A 176 -20.55 0.77 -14.97
N LEU A 177 -21.57 1.50 -14.49
CA LEU A 177 -21.85 1.63 -13.05
C LEU A 177 -22.31 0.29 -12.45
N PHE A 178 -23.24 -0.41 -13.11
CA PHE A 178 -23.72 -1.71 -12.59
C PHE A 178 -22.62 -2.77 -12.55
N LEU A 179 -21.71 -2.80 -13.52
CA LEU A 179 -20.56 -3.70 -13.52
C LEU A 179 -19.59 -3.39 -12.36
N ASN A 180 -19.35 -2.11 -12.06
CA ASN A 180 -18.55 -1.70 -10.91
C ASN A 180 -19.18 -2.18 -9.60
N LEU A 181 -20.48 -1.91 -9.41
CA LEU A 181 -21.24 -2.37 -8.24
C LEU A 181 -21.31 -3.90 -8.14
N ALA A 182 -21.37 -4.60 -9.27
CA ALA A 182 -21.33 -6.06 -9.31
C ALA A 182 -19.98 -6.60 -8.81
N LEU A 183 -18.86 -6.00 -9.21
CA LEU A 183 -17.53 -6.37 -8.72
C LEU A 183 -17.38 -6.11 -7.22
N ILE A 184 -17.90 -4.99 -6.72
CA ILE A 184 -17.90 -4.66 -5.27
C ILE A 184 -18.66 -5.73 -4.49
N ASN A 185 -19.91 -6.00 -4.87
CA ASN A 185 -20.75 -6.95 -4.16
C ASN A 185 -20.22 -8.38 -4.26
N TYR A 186 -19.75 -8.78 -5.44
CA TYR A 186 -19.14 -10.09 -5.63
C TYR A 186 -17.87 -10.26 -4.78
N GLY A 187 -16.99 -9.26 -4.74
CA GLY A 187 -15.78 -9.29 -3.92
C GLY A 187 -16.07 -9.41 -2.41
N LEU A 188 -17.06 -8.64 -1.92
CA LEU A 188 -17.49 -8.72 -0.52
C LEU A 188 -18.13 -10.07 -0.18
N GLU A 189 -19.02 -10.60 -1.02
CA GLU A 189 -19.60 -11.94 -0.85
C GLU A 189 -18.51 -13.02 -0.88
N TYR A 190 -17.56 -12.90 -1.80
CA TYR A 190 -16.44 -13.84 -1.93
C TYR A 190 -15.64 -13.92 -0.63
N LEU A 191 -15.20 -12.77 -0.09
CA LEU A 191 -14.45 -12.74 1.17
C LEU A 191 -15.28 -13.14 2.39
N TRP A 192 -16.58 -12.79 2.42
CA TRP A 192 -17.50 -13.27 3.45
C TRP A 192 -17.50 -14.80 3.54
N SER A 193 -17.56 -15.48 2.39
CA SER A 193 -17.49 -16.95 2.32
C SER A 193 -16.17 -17.54 2.83
N LYS A 194 -15.12 -16.72 2.93
CA LYS A 194 -13.79 -17.07 3.46
C LYS A 194 -13.59 -16.66 4.93
N GLY A 195 -14.66 -16.23 5.60
CA GLY A 195 -14.63 -15.86 7.01
C GLY A 195 -14.07 -14.47 7.30
N TYR A 196 -13.97 -13.60 6.28
CA TYR A 196 -13.60 -12.20 6.48
C TYR A 196 -14.82 -11.40 6.95
N LYS A 197 -14.59 -10.43 7.83
CA LYS A 197 -15.59 -9.48 8.28
C LYS A 197 -15.63 -8.26 7.36
N PRO A 198 -16.74 -7.96 6.66
CA PRO A 198 -16.91 -6.76 5.85
C PRO A 198 -16.74 -5.51 6.71
N ASN A 199 -15.98 -4.55 6.19
CA ASN A 199 -15.67 -3.31 6.88
C ASN A 199 -15.56 -2.17 5.87
N GLN A 200 -16.34 -1.10 6.08
CA GLN A 200 -16.19 0.15 5.35
C GLN A 200 -15.56 1.19 6.29
N PRO A 201 -14.24 1.40 6.23
CA PRO A 201 -13.58 2.38 7.10
C PRO A 201 -13.85 3.83 6.64
N PRO A 202 -13.59 4.83 7.51
CA PRO A 202 -13.56 6.23 7.10
C PRO A 202 -12.59 6.47 5.94
N GLN A 203 -12.99 7.33 4.99
CA GLN A 203 -12.19 7.60 3.79
C GLN A 203 -11.22 8.78 3.92
N PHE A 204 -11.11 9.34 5.12
CA PHE A 204 -10.07 10.30 5.49
C PHE A 204 -9.58 10.02 6.91
N MET A 205 -8.30 10.31 7.15
CA MET A 205 -7.65 10.08 8.44
C MET A 205 -7.02 11.36 8.98
N LEU A 206 -6.93 11.44 10.31
CA LEU A 206 -6.10 12.45 10.98
C LEU A 206 -4.65 12.30 10.53
N ARG A 207 -3.96 13.43 10.34
CA ARG A 207 -2.54 13.48 9.95
C ARG A 207 -1.66 12.54 10.78
N ASP A 208 -1.82 12.57 12.11
CA ASP A 208 -0.97 11.80 13.03
C ASP A 208 -1.18 10.29 12.90
N LEU A 209 -2.41 9.84 12.62
CA LEU A 209 -2.68 8.42 12.35
C LEU A 209 -2.19 8.01 10.96
N MET A 210 -2.42 8.85 9.93
CA MET A 210 -1.91 8.60 8.58
C MET A 210 -0.37 8.46 8.59
N ALA A 211 0.33 9.27 9.38
CA ALA A 211 1.79 9.22 9.49
C ALA A 211 2.34 7.97 10.18
N LYS A 212 1.48 7.15 10.81
CA LYS A 212 1.85 5.84 11.37
C LYS A 212 1.68 4.71 10.34
N THR A 213 0.84 4.88 9.33
CA THR A 213 0.47 3.83 8.36
C THR A 213 1.06 4.06 6.97
N ALA A 214 1.28 5.32 6.57
CA ALA A 214 1.89 5.71 5.31
C ALA A 214 3.37 6.13 5.48
N GLN A 215 4.18 5.92 4.44
CA GLN A 215 5.56 6.45 4.36
C GLN A 215 5.56 7.93 3.96
N LEU A 216 6.65 8.65 4.26
CA LEU A 216 6.71 10.10 4.10
C LEU A 216 6.49 10.53 2.64
N GLU A 217 7.07 9.80 1.69
CA GLU A 217 6.97 10.08 0.26
C GLU A 217 5.51 10.05 -0.23
N GLN A 218 4.65 9.24 0.40
CA GLN A 218 3.24 9.15 0.03
C GLN A 218 2.45 10.42 0.35
N PHE A 219 2.86 11.22 1.34
CA PHE A 219 2.18 12.48 1.64
C PHE A 219 2.27 13.47 0.47
N ASP A 220 3.43 13.52 -0.16
CA ASP A 220 3.70 14.43 -1.26
C ASP A 220 3.14 13.87 -2.57
N GLU A 221 3.40 12.60 -2.87
CA GLU A 221 3.15 12.01 -4.19
C GLU A 221 1.78 11.36 -4.36
N GLU A 222 1.18 10.82 -3.29
CA GLU A 222 -0.04 9.98 -3.39
C GLU A 222 -1.27 10.62 -2.72
N LEU A 223 -1.13 11.18 -1.51
CA LEU A 223 -2.26 11.52 -0.65
C LEU A 223 -2.83 12.92 -0.90
N TYR A 224 -4.14 13.02 -1.11
CA TYR A 224 -4.85 14.30 -1.09
C TYR A 224 -5.07 14.78 0.35
N LYS A 225 -4.80 16.08 0.57
CA LYS A 225 -5.00 16.73 1.86
C LYS A 225 -6.37 17.40 1.92
N VAL A 226 -7.05 17.24 3.05
CA VAL A 226 -8.33 17.89 3.38
C VAL A 226 -8.07 18.88 4.50
N THR A 227 -8.32 20.16 4.22
CA THR A 227 -8.10 21.27 5.16
C THR A 227 -9.44 21.89 5.51
N GLU A 228 -9.73 21.98 6.81
CA GLU A 228 -11.00 22.51 7.34
C GLU A 228 -10.88 23.98 7.76
N SER A 229 -9.68 24.41 8.16
CA SER A 229 -9.38 25.79 8.57
C SER A 229 -7.92 26.12 8.27
N GLU A 230 -7.50 27.36 8.52
CA GLU A 230 -6.07 27.73 8.41
C GLU A 230 -5.18 27.00 9.44
N ASP A 231 -5.78 26.41 10.49
CA ASP A 231 -5.06 25.59 11.45
C ASP A 231 -4.72 24.21 10.87
N LYS A 232 -3.44 24.07 10.47
CA LYS A 232 -2.86 22.82 9.96
C LYS A 232 -2.90 21.66 10.95
N SER A 233 -3.15 21.89 12.25
CA SER A 233 -3.35 20.81 13.22
C SER A 233 -4.63 20.01 12.93
N THR A 234 -5.58 20.61 12.21
CA THR A 234 -6.86 20.00 11.81
C THR A 234 -6.82 19.30 10.45
N ASP A 235 -5.67 19.32 9.77
CA ASP A 235 -5.47 18.71 8.46
C ASP A 235 -5.73 17.19 8.53
N LYS A 236 -6.52 16.72 7.56
CA LYS A 236 -6.84 15.31 7.33
C LYS A 236 -6.33 14.90 5.95
N TYR A 237 -6.27 13.60 5.69
CA TYR A 237 -5.83 13.08 4.39
C TYR A 237 -6.83 12.06 3.88
N LEU A 238 -7.22 12.17 2.61
CA LEU A 238 -7.98 11.13 1.94
C LEU A 238 -7.12 9.88 1.80
N ILE A 239 -7.75 8.71 1.97
CA ILE A 239 -7.04 7.43 1.94
C ILE A 239 -6.70 7.02 0.51
N ALA A 240 -5.53 6.43 0.30
CA ALA A 240 -5.11 5.81 -0.98
C ALA A 240 -5.51 4.32 -1.07
N THR A 241 -5.95 3.74 0.06
CA THR A 241 -6.36 2.35 0.23
C THR A 241 -7.08 2.19 1.57
N SER A 242 -8.06 1.28 1.68
CA SER A 242 -8.71 0.92 2.95
C SER A 242 -7.73 0.28 3.95
N GLU A 243 -6.58 -0.24 3.50
CA GLU A 243 -5.50 -0.72 4.36
C GLU A 243 -5.02 0.34 5.38
N GLN A 244 -4.98 1.62 5.00
CA GLN A 244 -4.50 2.71 5.87
C GLN A 244 -5.39 2.87 7.12
N PRO A 245 -6.72 3.04 7.00
CA PRO A 245 -7.56 3.11 8.19
C PRO A 245 -7.78 1.75 8.85
N LEU A 246 -7.78 0.63 8.11
CA LEU A 246 -7.93 -0.71 8.69
C LEU A 246 -6.76 -1.08 9.61
N SER A 247 -5.52 -0.75 9.22
CA SER A 247 -4.35 -0.96 10.06
C SER A 247 -4.42 -0.14 11.35
N ALA A 248 -5.02 1.05 11.31
CA ALA A 248 -5.18 1.90 12.48
C ALA A 248 -6.36 1.56 13.41
N LEU A 249 -7.26 0.64 13.02
CA LEU A 249 -8.44 0.31 13.84
C LEU A 249 -8.10 -0.18 15.24
N HIS A 250 -6.95 -0.82 15.40
CA HIS A 250 -6.49 -1.41 16.66
C HIS A 250 -5.32 -0.61 17.28
N ASP A 251 -5.14 0.68 16.92
CA ASP A 251 -4.06 1.53 17.46
C ASP A 251 -4.07 1.53 18.99
N GLY A 252 -2.94 1.14 19.58
CA GLY A 252 -2.72 1.09 21.03
C GLY A 252 -3.31 -0.14 21.73
N GLU A 253 -4.01 -1.03 21.03
CA GLU A 253 -4.63 -2.22 21.63
C GLU A 253 -3.63 -3.32 22.00
N TRP A 254 -4.09 -4.28 22.82
CA TRP A 254 -3.33 -5.45 23.23
C TRP A 254 -4.12 -6.73 22.96
N LEU A 255 -3.81 -7.38 21.83
CA LEU A 255 -4.52 -8.57 21.34
C LEU A 255 -4.00 -9.86 21.99
N GLN A 256 -4.88 -10.84 22.16
CA GLN A 256 -4.59 -12.17 22.70
C GLN A 256 -4.79 -13.26 21.65
N ASP A 257 -4.34 -14.47 21.95
CA ASP A 257 -4.46 -15.64 21.06
C ASP A 257 -5.89 -15.89 20.56
N LYS A 258 -6.89 -15.68 21.42
CA LYS A 258 -8.31 -15.90 21.09
C LYS A 258 -8.88 -14.88 20.10
N ASP A 259 -8.22 -13.74 19.92
CA ASP A 259 -8.67 -12.66 19.06
C ASP A 259 -8.15 -12.85 17.63
N LEU A 260 -7.11 -13.66 17.43
CA LEU A 260 -6.38 -13.82 16.16
C LEU A 260 -6.67 -15.16 15.46
N PRO A 261 -6.70 -15.20 14.12
CA PRO A 261 -6.49 -14.07 13.21
C PRO A 261 -7.73 -13.18 13.06
N ILE A 262 -7.52 -11.86 12.94
CA ILE A 262 -8.58 -10.91 12.58
C ILE A 262 -8.49 -10.70 11.06
N LYS A 263 -9.58 -10.99 10.35
CA LYS A 263 -9.67 -10.87 8.88
C LYS A 263 -10.74 -9.83 8.50
N TYR A 264 -10.34 -8.74 7.85
CA TYR A 264 -11.24 -7.69 7.35
C TYR A 264 -11.34 -7.69 5.83
N ALA A 265 -12.57 -7.66 5.32
CA ALA A 265 -12.88 -7.36 3.93
C ALA A 265 -13.19 -5.86 3.81
N GLY A 266 -12.15 -5.08 3.55
CA GLY A 266 -12.19 -3.63 3.45
C GLY A 266 -12.81 -3.13 2.16
N TYR A 267 -13.86 -2.32 2.22
CA TYR A 267 -14.41 -1.61 1.06
C TYR A 267 -14.25 -0.10 1.23
N SER A 268 -13.63 0.55 0.26
CA SER A 268 -13.61 2.02 0.20
C SER A 268 -13.40 2.54 -1.22
N THR A 269 -13.78 3.79 -1.43
CA THR A 269 -13.20 4.61 -2.49
C THR A 269 -11.77 4.99 -2.07
N CYS A 270 -10.86 4.95 -3.02
CA CYS A 270 -9.43 5.23 -2.88
C CYS A 270 -9.08 6.47 -3.71
N TYR A 271 -8.23 7.34 -3.15
CA TYR A 271 -7.83 8.59 -3.77
C TYR A 271 -6.32 8.65 -3.95
N ARG A 272 -5.85 8.86 -5.18
CA ARG A 272 -4.41 8.95 -5.51
C ARG A 272 -4.11 10.11 -6.44
N LYS A 273 -3.14 10.95 -6.08
CA LYS A 273 -2.68 12.09 -6.90
C LYS A 273 -2.01 11.67 -8.22
N GLU A 274 -1.41 10.47 -8.27
CA GLU A 274 -0.74 9.92 -9.46
C GLU A 274 0.37 10.82 -10.04
N ALA A 275 1.06 11.60 -9.19
CA ALA A 275 1.96 12.69 -9.58
C ALA A 275 3.21 12.26 -10.40
N GLY A 276 3.55 10.97 -10.43
CA GLY A 276 4.71 10.43 -11.17
C GLY A 276 4.38 9.76 -12.52
N SER A 277 3.11 9.72 -12.94
CA SER A 277 2.66 8.86 -14.06
C SER A 277 2.27 9.61 -15.34
N HIS A 278 2.77 10.83 -15.54
CA HIS A 278 2.37 11.69 -16.67
C HIS A 278 2.41 10.96 -18.02
N GLY A 279 1.24 10.83 -18.65
CA GLY A 279 1.06 10.23 -19.98
C GLY A 279 0.95 8.70 -20.03
N LYS A 280 1.26 7.96 -18.96
CA LYS A 280 1.09 6.50 -18.91
C LYS A 280 -0.36 6.13 -18.60
N ASP A 281 -0.90 5.15 -19.33
CA ASP A 281 -2.27 4.62 -19.19
C ASP A 281 -3.32 5.75 -19.04
N ALA A 282 -3.23 6.78 -19.89
CA ALA A 282 -4.01 8.00 -19.75
C ALA A 282 -5.48 7.88 -20.20
N TRP A 283 -5.83 6.80 -20.91
CA TRP A 283 -7.15 6.60 -21.50
C TRP A 283 -7.95 5.55 -20.71
N GLY A 284 -9.25 5.82 -20.51
CA GLY A 284 -10.15 4.93 -19.76
C GLY A 284 -10.00 5.08 -18.25
N ILE A 285 -10.26 4.00 -17.52
CA ILE A 285 -10.35 3.98 -16.05
C ILE A 285 -9.28 3.09 -15.39
N PHE A 286 -8.22 2.70 -16.11
CA PHE A 286 -7.16 1.84 -15.57
C PHE A 286 -6.28 2.56 -14.54
N ARG A 287 -5.96 3.84 -14.78
CA ARG A 287 -5.19 4.70 -13.86
C ARG A 287 -5.92 6.03 -13.71
N VAL A 288 -6.53 6.23 -12.54
CA VAL A 288 -7.42 7.36 -12.24
C VAL A 288 -7.19 7.86 -10.82
N HIS A 289 -7.67 9.08 -10.52
CA HIS A 289 -7.49 9.70 -9.20
C HIS A 289 -8.41 9.14 -8.12
N GLN A 290 -9.55 8.57 -8.53
CA GLN A 290 -10.57 8.00 -7.66
C GLN A 290 -10.93 6.63 -8.24
N PHE A 291 -11.05 5.61 -7.39
CA PHE A 291 -11.49 4.27 -7.77
C PHE A 291 -11.97 3.50 -6.54
N GLU A 292 -12.78 2.45 -6.71
CA GLU A 292 -13.17 1.58 -5.60
C GLU A 292 -12.24 0.37 -5.45
N LYS A 293 -12.10 -0.12 -4.22
CA LYS A 293 -11.28 -1.30 -3.94
C LYS A 293 -11.87 -2.15 -2.82
N ILE A 294 -11.85 -3.47 -3.05
CA ILE A 294 -12.03 -4.50 -2.01
C ILE A 294 -10.64 -5.00 -1.59
N GLU A 295 -10.36 -4.90 -0.29
CA GLU A 295 -9.08 -5.19 0.33
C GLU A 295 -9.22 -6.33 1.34
N GLN A 296 -8.26 -7.24 1.34
CA GLN A 296 -8.01 -8.16 2.43
C GLN A 296 -7.04 -7.50 3.41
N PHE A 297 -7.41 -7.35 4.68
CA PHE A 297 -6.49 -6.94 5.74
C PHE A 297 -6.52 -7.96 6.86
N VAL A 298 -5.35 -8.47 7.26
CA VAL A 298 -5.25 -9.54 8.25
C VAL A 298 -4.24 -9.19 9.34
N LEU A 299 -4.66 -9.31 10.60
CA LEU A 299 -3.76 -9.34 11.75
C LEU A 299 -3.59 -10.78 12.20
N THR A 300 -2.34 -11.23 12.33
CA THR A 300 -1.99 -12.61 12.67
C THR A 300 -1.00 -12.67 13.83
N LYS A 301 -0.86 -13.87 14.40
CA LYS A 301 0.28 -14.20 15.24
C LYS A 301 1.57 -14.14 14.40
N PRO A 302 2.71 -13.68 14.95
CA PRO A 302 3.98 -13.61 14.21
C PRO A 302 4.33 -14.90 13.47
N GLU A 303 4.21 -16.04 14.14
CA GLU A 303 4.52 -17.38 13.64
C GLU A 303 3.64 -17.84 12.47
N ASN A 304 2.43 -17.30 12.32
CA ASN A 304 1.47 -17.73 11.29
C ASN A 304 1.44 -16.79 10.07
N SER A 305 2.18 -15.68 10.11
CA SER A 305 2.07 -14.62 9.11
C SER A 305 2.43 -15.06 7.68
N TRP A 306 3.39 -15.97 7.51
CA TRP A 306 3.78 -16.45 6.18
C TRP A 306 2.78 -17.44 5.59
N GLU A 307 2.16 -18.28 6.41
CA GLU A 307 1.03 -19.11 5.98
C GLU A 307 -0.17 -18.23 5.56
N ALA A 308 -0.46 -17.19 6.33
CA ALA A 308 -1.51 -16.23 5.98
C ALA A 308 -1.21 -15.45 4.69
N PHE A 309 0.07 -15.14 4.41
CA PHE A 309 0.49 -14.50 3.17
C PHE A 309 0.18 -15.37 1.94
N ASP A 310 0.47 -16.67 2.02
CA ASP A 310 0.15 -17.62 0.97
C ASP A 310 -1.38 -17.83 0.86
N GLU A 311 -2.11 -17.88 1.98
CA GLU A 311 -3.58 -17.96 2.01
C GLU A 311 -4.22 -16.74 1.32
N MET A 312 -3.80 -15.52 1.66
CA MET A 312 -4.33 -14.28 1.09
C MET A 312 -4.06 -14.18 -0.42
N THR A 313 -2.87 -14.61 -0.87
CA THR A 313 -2.52 -14.70 -2.28
C THR A 313 -3.45 -15.68 -3.00
N ALA A 314 -3.63 -16.88 -2.45
CA ALA A 314 -4.50 -17.91 -3.02
C ALA A 314 -5.98 -17.48 -3.07
N ILE A 315 -6.45 -16.69 -2.09
CA ILE A 315 -7.80 -16.10 -2.10
C ILE A 315 -7.95 -15.13 -3.27
N SER A 316 -6.96 -14.26 -3.52
CA SER A 316 -6.98 -13.37 -4.68
C SER A 316 -6.91 -14.17 -5.98
N GLU A 317 -6.02 -15.16 -6.10
CA GLU A 317 -5.97 -16.06 -7.25
C GLU A 317 -7.34 -16.70 -7.53
N GLY A 318 -7.97 -17.28 -6.51
CA GLY A 318 -9.28 -17.93 -6.65
C GLY A 318 -10.39 -16.97 -7.12
N PHE A 319 -10.32 -15.69 -6.78
CA PHE A 319 -11.25 -14.66 -7.25
C PHE A 319 -11.06 -14.33 -8.73
N TYR A 320 -9.81 -14.22 -9.21
CA TYR A 320 -9.56 -13.99 -10.64
C TYR A 320 -9.79 -15.26 -11.49
N GLN A 321 -9.60 -16.44 -10.90
CA GLN A 321 -9.96 -17.72 -11.51
C GLN A 321 -11.46 -17.85 -11.75
N SER A 322 -12.29 -17.50 -10.76
CA SER A 322 -13.74 -17.54 -10.92
C SER A 322 -14.26 -16.51 -11.94
N LEU A 323 -13.55 -15.40 -12.12
CA LEU A 323 -13.79 -14.42 -13.19
C LEU A 323 -13.23 -14.86 -14.56
N GLY A 324 -12.56 -16.00 -14.66
CA GLY A 324 -12.02 -16.52 -15.92
C GLY A 324 -10.90 -15.66 -16.53
N LEU A 325 -10.15 -14.90 -15.73
CA LEU A 325 -9.11 -13.98 -16.21
C LEU A 325 -7.72 -14.62 -16.14
N PRO A 326 -6.98 -14.80 -17.25
CA PRO A 326 -5.62 -15.30 -17.21
C PRO A 326 -4.71 -14.35 -16.42
N PHE A 327 -3.78 -14.90 -15.63
CA PHE A 327 -2.84 -14.10 -14.83
C PHE A 327 -1.51 -14.81 -14.60
N GLN A 328 -0.56 -14.04 -14.08
CA GLN A 328 0.65 -14.54 -13.45
C GLN A 328 0.84 -13.92 -12.06
N ILE A 329 1.52 -14.66 -11.19
CA ILE A 329 1.98 -14.16 -9.89
C ILE A 329 3.46 -13.86 -10.02
N VAL A 330 3.85 -12.64 -9.67
CA VAL A 330 5.25 -12.19 -9.69
C VAL A 330 5.72 -11.84 -8.29
N SER A 331 6.94 -12.26 -7.95
CA SER A 331 7.64 -11.82 -6.76
C SER A 331 8.39 -10.53 -7.05
N ILE A 332 8.01 -9.48 -6.35
CA ILE A 332 8.57 -8.15 -6.57
C ILE A 332 9.98 -8.07 -6.01
N VAL A 333 10.87 -7.44 -6.79
CA VAL A 333 12.27 -7.22 -6.41
C VAL A 333 12.40 -6.29 -5.21
N SER A 334 13.47 -6.48 -4.44
CA SER A 334 13.69 -5.77 -3.18
C SER A 334 13.76 -4.25 -3.30
N GLY A 335 14.25 -3.71 -4.43
CA GLY A 335 14.32 -2.27 -4.69
C GLY A 335 12.95 -1.61 -4.93
N ALA A 336 11.93 -2.38 -5.33
CA ALA A 336 10.57 -1.90 -5.58
C ALA A 336 9.61 -2.14 -4.40
N LEU A 337 10.10 -2.67 -3.28
CA LEU A 337 9.31 -2.83 -2.06
C LEU A 337 9.17 -1.49 -1.34
N ASN A 338 7.95 -1.13 -0.94
CA ASN A 338 7.71 -0.03 -0.01
C ASN A 338 8.32 -0.35 1.38
N ASN A 339 8.42 0.67 2.22
CA ASN A 339 9.09 0.54 3.52
C ASN A 339 8.43 -0.49 4.46
N ALA A 340 7.12 -0.72 4.36
CA ALA A 340 6.43 -1.66 5.25
C ALA A 340 6.60 -3.14 4.85
N ALA A 341 6.56 -3.45 3.54
CA ALA A 341 6.53 -4.83 3.06
C ALA A 341 7.88 -5.53 3.28
N SER A 342 7.86 -6.68 3.94
CA SER A 342 9.00 -7.62 4.00
C SER A 342 9.11 -8.45 2.72
N LYS A 343 7.96 -8.79 2.14
CA LYS A 343 7.79 -9.49 0.85
C LYS A 343 6.49 -9.05 0.20
N LYS A 344 6.48 -8.95 -1.13
CA LYS A 344 5.30 -8.59 -1.91
C LYS A 344 5.15 -9.50 -3.14
N TYR A 345 3.94 -9.98 -3.37
CA TYR A 345 3.52 -10.63 -4.61
C TYR A 345 2.52 -9.75 -5.32
N ASP A 346 2.68 -9.61 -6.63
CA ASP A 346 1.67 -8.98 -7.47
C ASP A 346 1.00 -10.05 -8.35
N LEU A 347 -0.33 -9.97 -8.49
CA LEU A 347 -1.08 -10.70 -9.51
C LEU A 347 -1.27 -9.76 -10.70
N GLU A 348 -0.68 -10.14 -11.82
CA GLU A 348 -0.77 -9.40 -13.07
C GLU A 348 -1.67 -10.18 -14.02
N ALA A 349 -2.79 -9.57 -14.44
CA ALA A 349 -3.74 -10.21 -15.33
C ALA A 349 -3.44 -9.87 -16.80
N TRP A 350 -3.79 -10.76 -17.71
CA TRP A 350 -3.53 -10.60 -19.14
C TRP A 350 -4.51 -9.61 -19.79
N PHE A 351 -3.97 -8.60 -20.47
CA PHE A 351 -4.72 -7.63 -21.26
C PHE A 351 -4.54 -7.92 -22.76
N PRO A 352 -5.52 -8.56 -23.42
CA PRO A 352 -5.35 -9.09 -24.77
C PRO A 352 -5.23 -8.02 -25.85
N PHE A 353 -5.81 -6.82 -25.70
CA PHE A 353 -5.56 -5.74 -26.67
C PHE A 353 -4.14 -5.21 -26.53
N GLN A 354 -3.70 -5.02 -25.28
CA GLN A 354 -2.39 -4.46 -24.98
C GLN A 354 -1.28 -5.46 -25.34
N GLY A 355 -1.53 -6.75 -25.08
CA GLY A 355 -0.59 -7.84 -25.28
C GLY A 355 0.44 -7.95 -24.16
N GLU A 356 0.05 -7.59 -22.94
CA GLU A 356 0.91 -7.61 -21.75
C GLU A 356 0.11 -8.00 -20.49
N TYR A 357 0.82 -8.47 -19.47
CA TYR A 357 0.28 -8.62 -18.13
C TYR A 357 0.31 -7.27 -17.42
N LYS A 358 -0.76 -6.92 -16.68
CA LYS A 358 -0.82 -5.69 -15.87
C LYS A 358 -1.29 -5.98 -14.46
N GLU A 359 -0.67 -5.30 -13.50
CA GLU A 359 -0.95 -5.40 -12.06
C GLU A 359 -2.42 -5.08 -11.72
N LEU A 360 -3.10 -6.05 -11.11
CA LEU A 360 -4.45 -5.89 -10.54
C LEU A 360 -4.48 -6.07 -9.02
N VAL A 361 -3.54 -6.84 -8.47
CA VAL A 361 -3.42 -7.09 -7.03
C VAL A 361 -1.97 -6.95 -6.60
N SER A 362 -1.79 -6.39 -5.41
CA SER A 362 -0.59 -6.56 -4.60
C SER A 362 -0.97 -7.22 -3.29
N CYS A 363 -0.18 -8.19 -2.84
CA CYS A 363 -0.26 -8.86 -1.54
C CYS A 363 1.08 -8.68 -0.82
N SER A 364 1.04 -8.11 0.39
CA SER A 364 2.23 -7.80 1.18
C SER A 364 2.12 -8.38 2.59
N ASN A 365 3.22 -8.99 3.06
CA ASN A 365 3.42 -9.24 4.49
C ASN A 365 4.30 -8.12 5.06
N CYS A 366 3.72 -7.31 5.95
CA CYS A 366 4.40 -6.18 6.59
C CYS A 366 5.01 -6.54 7.95
N THR A 367 4.91 -7.81 8.37
CA THR A 367 5.29 -8.28 9.71
C THR A 367 4.76 -7.34 10.80
N ASP A 368 5.53 -7.10 11.85
CA ASP A 368 5.23 -6.16 12.92
C ASP A 368 5.54 -4.69 12.57
N TYR A 369 5.96 -4.35 11.34
CA TYR A 369 6.43 -3.01 11.01
C TYR A 369 5.38 -1.93 11.27
N GLN A 370 4.15 -2.16 10.80
CA GLN A 370 3.03 -1.24 11.00
C GLN A 370 2.47 -1.37 12.42
N ALA A 371 2.33 -2.60 12.92
CA ALA A 371 1.84 -2.87 14.27
C ALA A 371 2.67 -2.19 15.36
N ARG A 372 3.99 -2.07 15.18
CA ARG A 372 4.87 -1.32 16.09
C ARG A 372 4.63 0.18 16.05
N ALA A 373 4.43 0.75 14.87
CA ALA A 373 4.12 2.18 14.73
C ALA A 373 2.76 2.54 15.36
N LEU A 374 1.81 1.60 15.29
CA LEU A 374 0.45 1.69 15.84
C LEU A 374 0.32 1.08 17.24
N GLU A 375 1.41 0.64 17.85
CA GLU A 375 1.41 -0.02 19.16
C GLU A 375 0.38 -1.16 19.36
N ILE A 376 0.13 -1.96 18.32
CA ILE A 376 -0.79 -3.13 18.33
C ILE A 376 -0.05 -4.36 18.86
N ARG A 377 -0.16 -4.58 20.17
CA ARG A 377 0.65 -5.56 20.90
C ARG A 377 -0.01 -6.93 20.92
N TYR A 378 0.80 -7.97 21.18
CA TYR A 378 0.35 -9.36 21.24
C TYR A 378 0.79 -10.05 22.53
N GLY A 379 -0.09 -10.88 23.11
CA GLY A 379 0.22 -11.82 24.19
C GLY A 379 0.16 -11.20 25.59
N THR A 380 1.00 -11.66 26.52
CA THR A 380 1.12 -11.05 27.86
C THR A 380 2.54 -10.57 28.08
N LYS A 381 2.73 -9.33 28.53
CA LYS A 381 4.06 -8.83 28.89
C LYS A 381 4.53 -9.49 30.17
N LYS A 382 5.58 -10.30 30.11
CA LYS A 382 6.27 -10.78 31.31
C LYS A 382 7.23 -9.70 31.80
N ALA A 383 7.44 -9.64 33.11
CA ALA A 383 8.37 -8.67 33.71
C ALA A 383 9.81 -8.83 33.20
N THR A 384 10.17 -10.01 32.69
CA THR A 384 11.47 -10.35 32.12
C THR A 384 11.61 -9.98 30.64
N ASP A 385 10.53 -9.59 29.97
CA ASP A 385 10.58 -9.36 28.53
C ASP A 385 11.28 -8.03 28.21
N VAL A 386 12.38 -8.13 27.46
CA VAL A 386 13.16 -6.98 26.99
C VAL A 386 12.44 -6.26 25.84
N LYS A 387 11.63 -6.98 25.06
CA LYS A 387 10.87 -6.45 23.92
C LYS A 387 9.39 -6.76 24.08
N LYS A 388 8.53 -5.84 23.62
CA LYS A 388 7.11 -6.13 23.43
C LYS A 388 6.96 -7.04 22.22
N SER A 389 6.02 -7.98 22.29
CA SER A 389 5.57 -8.72 21.11
C SER A 389 4.44 -7.95 20.44
N TYR A 390 4.41 -7.98 19.11
CA TYR A 390 3.43 -7.29 18.27
C TYR A 390 2.83 -8.30 17.30
N VAL A 391 1.60 -8.05 16.87
CA VAL A 391 0.99 -8.85 15.79
C VAL A 391 1.69 -8.59 14.47
N HIS A 392 1.53 -9.50 13.50
CA HIS A 392 1.92 -9.24 12.13
C HIS A 392 0.72 -8.75 11.32
N ALA A 393 0.92 -7.70 10.52
CA ALA A 393 -0.08 -7.12 9.64
C ALA A 393 0.20 -7.50 8.18
N LEU A 394 -0.85 -7.90 7.47
CA LEU A 394 -0.82 -8.23 6.06
C LEU A 394 -1.95 -7.52 5.33
N ASN A 395 -1.69 -7.15 4.08
CA ASN A 395 -2.69 -6.57 3.19
C ASN A 395 -2.61 -7.22 1.81
N ALA A 396 -3.75 -7.39 1.17
CA ALA A 396 -3.82 -7.80 -0.22
C ALA A 396 -5.05 -7.20 -0.91
N THR A 397 -4.88 -6.64 -2.10
CA THR A 397 -6.04 -6.31 -2.93
C THR A 397 -6.81 -7.58 -3.27
N LEU A 398 -8.13 -7.58 -3.11
CA LEU A 398 -8.98 -8.58 -3.76
C LEU A 398 -9.38 -8.10 -5.16
N CYS A 399 -9.88 -6.87 -5.25
CA CYS A 399 -10.38 -6.30 -6.49
C CYS A 399 -10.29 -4.77 -6.44
N ALA A 400 -9.38 -4.17 -7.22
CA ALA A 400 -9.49 -2.77 -7.63
C ALA A 400 -10.48 -2.72 -8.79
N THR A 401 -11.66 -2.19 -8.56
CA THR A 401 -12.85 -2.51 -9.37
C THR A 401 -12.75 -1.95 -10.79
N GLU A 402 -12.27 -0.71 -10.96
CA GLU A 402 -12.09 -0.09 -12.26
C GLU A 402 -10.98 -0.76 -13.09
N ARG A 403 -9.85 -1.12 -12.46
CA ARG A 403 -8.77 -1.87 -13.15
C ARG A 403 -9.22 -3.27 -13.54
N THR A 404 -9.94 -3.95 -12.65
CA THR A 404 -10.49 -5.28 -12.92
C THR A 404 -11.52 -5.22 -14.03
N LEU A 405 -12.38 -4.19 -14.03
CA LEU A 405 -13.32 -3.94 -15.11
C LEU A 405 -12.61 -3.75 -16.45
N CYS A 406 -11.49 -3.01 -16.52
CA CYS A 406 -10.69 -2.92 -17.74
C CYS A 406 -10.23 -4.29 -18.25
N CYS A 407 -9.76 -5.17 -17.37
CA CYS A 407 -9.33 -6.52 -17.74
C CYS A 407 -10.50 -7.37 -18.26
N ILE A 408 -11.65 -7.30 -17.58
CA ILE A 408 -12.88 -7.99 -17.99
C ILE A 408 -13.34 -7.51 -19.37
N LEU A 409 -13.38 -6.19 -19.59
CA LEU A 409 -13.81 -5.59 -20.86
C LEU A 409 -12.97 -6.07 -22.03
N GLU A 410 -11.64 -6.12 -21.88
CA GLU A 410 -10.78 -6.64 -22.94
C GLU A 410 -10.95 -8.14 -23.15
N ASN A 411 -11.13 -8.92 -22.08
CA ASN A 411 -11.18 -10.38 -22.17
C ASN A 411 -12.52 -10.92 -22.71
N TYR A 412 -13.64 -10.28 -22.36
CA TYR A 412 -15.01 -10.76 -22.60
C TYR A 412 -15.73 -10.07 -23.77
N GLN A 413 -15.08 -9.15 -24.50
CA GLN A 413 -15.67 -8.53 -25.68
C GLN A 413 -15.93 -9.52 -26.83
N LYS A 414 -16.97 -9.24 -27.61
CA LYS A 414 -17.32 -9.84 -28.89
C LYS A 414 -17.43 -8.74 -29.95
N GLU A 415 -17.67 -9.10 -31.21
CA GLU A 415 -17.77 -8.15 -32.31
C GLU A 415 -18.91 -7.13 -32.11
N ASP A 416 -20.03 -7.60 -31.56
CA ASP A 416 -21.29 -6.88 -31.41
C ASP A 416 -21.60 -6.47 -29.96
N GLY A 417 -20.75 -6.84 -28.99
CA GLY A 417 -20.98 -6.48 -27.60
C GLY A 417 -20.02 -7.12 -26.61
N PHE A 418 -20.55 -7.42 -25.43
CA PHE A 418 -19.78 -7.85 -24.27
C PHE A 418 -20.52 -8.97 -23.53
N VAL A 419 -19.84 -10.08 -23.28
CA VAL A 419 -20.38 -11.19 -22.47
C VAL A 419 -20.16 -10.88 -20.99
N VAL A 420 -21.22 -10.90 -20.19
CA VAL A 420 -21.10 -10.67 -18.75
C VAL A 420 -20.54 -11.93 -18.06
N PRO A 421 -19.42 -11.82 -17.30
CA PRO A 421 -18.90 -12.94 -16.52
C PRO A 421 -19.97 -13.52 -15.61
N GLU A 422 -20.12 -14.84 -15.61
CA GLU A 422 -21.20 -15.54 -14.91
C GLU A 422 -21.36 -15.13 -13.43
N PRO A 423 -20.29 -15.02 -12.62
CA PRO A 423 -20.43 -14.67 -11.21
C PRO A 423 -20.99 -13.27 -10.96
N LEU A 424 -20.87 -12.36 -11.94
CA LEU A 424 -21.32 -10.98 -11.84
C LEU A 424 -22.80 -10.81 -12.20
N ARG A 425 -23.39 -11.73 -12.97
CA ARG A 425 -24.73 -11.58 -13.55
C ARG A 425 -25.79 -11.32 -12.48
N LYS A 426 -25.76 -12.07 -11.37
CA LYS A 426 -26.76 -11.94 -10.28
C LYS A 426 -26.77 -10.56 -9.61
N TYR A 427 -25.72 -9.76 -9.80
CA TYR A 427 -25.58 -8.41 -9.23
C TYR A 427 -25.98 -7.29 -10.18
N ILE A 428 -26.32 -7.63 -11.43
CA ILE A 428 -26.70 -6.65 -12.45
C ILE A 428 -28.21 -6.76 -12.69
N PRO A 429 -28.95 -5.63 -12.78
CA PRO A 429 -30.39 -5.66 -13.06
C PRO A 429 -30.73 -6.48 -14.31
N GLY A 430 -31.65 -7.43 -14.17
CA GLY A 430 -32.06 -8.33 -15.24
C GLY A 430 -31.13 -9.53 -15.49
N ALA A 431 -30.04 -9.66 -14.71
CA ALA A 431 -29.03 -10.71 -14.83
C ALA A 431 -28.59 -10.99 -16.28
N PRO A 432 -28.24 -9.95 -17.07
CA PRO A 432 -27.95 -10.10 -18.48
C PRO A 432 -26.72 -10.99 -18.68
N GLU A 433 -26.81 -11.91 -19.64
CA GLU A 433 -25.66 -12.71 -20.08
C GLU A 433 -24.79 -11.96 -21.09
N PHE A 434 -25.38 -11.00 -21.81
CA PHE A 434 -24.77 -10.25 -22.89
C PHE A 434 -25.25 -8.80 -22.90
N LEU A 435 -24.34 -7.87 -23.19
CA LEU A 435 -24.59 -6.45 -23.35
C LEU A 435 -24.21 -6.03 -24.78
N PRO A 436 -25.18 -5.63 -25.63
CA PRO A 436 -24.88 -5.18 -26.99
C PRO A 436 -24.20 -3.81 -26.98
N PHE A 437 -23.35 -3.56 -27.98
CA PHE A 437 -22.82 -2.22 -28.21
C PHE A 437 -23.93 -1.27 -28.69
N THR A 438 -23.96 -0.08 -28.10
CA THR A 438 -24.98 0.96 -28.35
C THR A 438 -24.39 2.20 -28.99
N LYS A 439 -23.06 2.36 -28.98
CA LYS A 439 -22.33 3.48 -29.58
C LYS A 439 -21.32 3.01 -30.63
N GLU A 440 -21.19 3.83 -31.66
CA GLU A 440 -20.10 3.76 -32.62
C GLU A 440 -18.86 4.48 -32.09
N LEU A 441 -17.69 3.99 -32.50
CA LEU A 441 -16.43 4.62 -32.16
C LEU A 441 -16.12 5.82 -33.06
N PRO A 442 -15.42 6.86 -32.56
CA PRO A 442 -14.90 7.95 -33.40
C PRO A 442 -13.95 7.44 -34.51
N LYS A 443 -13.71 8.22 -35.56
CA LYS A 443 -12.88 7.80 -36.72
C LYS A 443 -11.36 7.67 -36.46
N ASP A 444 -10.87 8.06 -35.28
CA ASP A 444 -9.43 8.14 -34.95
C ASP A 444 -9.10 7.39 -33.64
N THR A 445 -9.63 6.18 -33.47
CA THR A 445 -9.49 5.46 -32.19
C THR A 445 -8.16 4.75 -32.00
N THR A 446 -7.91 4.33 -30.77
CA THR A 446 -6.67 3.66 -30.35
C THR A 446 -6.45 2.34 -31.09
N SER A 447 -7.49 1.50 -31.23
CA SER A 447 -7.41 0.26 -32.00
C SER A 447 -7.16 0.52 -33.49
N GLN A 448 -7.81 1.52 -34.09
CA GLN A 448 -7.60 1.88 -35.50
C GLN A 448 -6.17 2.40 -35.76
N LYS A 449 -5.62 3.22 -34.85
CA LYS A 449 -4.21 3.67 -34.93
C LYS A 449 -3.22 2.51 -34.78
N ALA A 450 -3.54 1.52 -33.94
CA ALA A 450 -2.72 0.31 -33.79
C ALA A 450 -2.71 -0.52 -35.09
N LYS A 451 -3.87 -0.70 -35.73
CA LYS A 451 -4.01 -1.34 -37.05
C LYS A 451 -3.21 -0.63 -38.14
N GLY A 452 -3.30 0.70 -38.21
CA GLY A 452 -2.54 1.51 -39.17
C GLY A 452 -1.01 1.37 -39.02
N LYS A 453 -0.52 1.26 -37.77
CA LYS A 453 0.92 1.01 -37.48
C LYS A 453 1.36 -0.42 -37.80
N GLN A 454 0.50 -1.42 -37.63
CA GLN A 454 0.79 -2.79 -38.05
C GLN A 454 0.82 -2.92 -39.58
N ALA A 455 -0.13 -2.30 -40.28
CA ALA A 455 -0.18 -2.28 -41.74
C ALA A 455 1.07 -1.59 -42.35
N SER A 456 1.53 -0.49 -41.76
CA SER A 456 2.74 0.21 -42.22
C SER A 456 4.04 -0.54 -41.92
N LYS A 457 4.11 -1.30 -40.80
CA LYS A 457 5.23 -2.22 -40.52
C LYS A 457 5.24 -3.41 -41.50
N ALA A 458 4.08 -3.97 -41.81
CA ALA A 458 3.96 -5.09 -42.75
C ALA A 458 4.28 -4.66 -44.20
N SER A 459 3.86 -3.46 -44.62
CA SER A 459 4.23 -2.91 -45.94
C SER A 459 5.72 -2.56 -46.03
N GLY A 460 6.31 -2.01 -44.96
CA GLY A 460 7.74 -1.73 -44.88
C GLY A 460 8.62 -2.99 -44.92
N SER A 461 8.20 -4.09 -44.27
CA SER A 461 8.91 -5.37 -44.36
C SER A 461 8.76 -6.02 -45.74
N ALA A 462 7.59 -5.88 -46.37
CA ALA A 462 7.36 -6.36 -47.73
C ALA A 462 8.24 -5.59 -48.74
N GLU A 463 8.29 -4.25 -48.68
CA GLU A 463 9.16 -3.43 -49.54
C GLU A 463 10.66 -3.73 -49.34
N GLN A 464 11.12 -3.97 -48.10
CA GLN A 464 12.50 -4.37 -47.85
C GLN A 464 12.82 -5.76 -48.40
N THR A 465 11.87 -6.69 -48.36
CA THR A 465 12.02 -8.04 -48.93
C THR A 465 12.07 -7.98 -50.46
N THR A 466 11.21 -7.17 -51.08
CA THR A 466 11.20 -6.95 -52.54
C THR A 466 12.48 -6.26 -53.03
N LYS A 467 13.00 -5.25 -52.29
CA LYS A 467 14.30 -4.62 -52.59
C LYS A 467 15.48 -5.58 -52.42
N LYS A 468 15.44 -6.48 -51.42
CA LYS A 468 16.47 -7.54 -51.26
C LYS A 468 16.43 -8.55 -52.40
N MET A 469 15.25 -8.92 -52.90
CA MET A 469 15.13 -9.84 -54.04
C MET A 469 15.54 -9.20 -55.38
N GLN A 470 15.30 -7.90 -55.58
CA GLN A 470 15.78 -7.19 -56.78
C GLN A 470 17.30 -7.02 -56.81
N ASN A 471 17.96 -6.90 -55.66
CA ASN A 471 19.43 -6.84 -55.56
C ASN A 471 20.13 -8.20 -55.67
N LEU A 472 19.38 -9.31 -55.79
CA LEU A 472 19.91 -10.67 -55.98
C LEU A 472 19.84 -11.15 -57.44
N GLN A 473 19.32 -10.32 -58.36
CA GLN A 473 19.39 -10.54 -59.80
C GLN A 473 20.46 -9.63 -60.41
N VAL A 474 21.73 -10.00 -60.22
CA VAL A 474 22.87 -9.59 -61.07
C VAL A 474 23.69 -10.82 -61.39
#